data_AF-A0A419YQ40-F1
#
_entry.id   AF-A0A419YQ40-F1
#
_cell.length_a   1.000
_cell.length_b   1.000
_cell.length_c   1.000
_cell.angle_alpha   90.00
_cell.angle_beta   90.00
_cell.angle_gamma   90.00
#
_symmetry.space_group_name_H-M   'P 1'
#
loop_
_entity.id
_entity.type
_entity.pdbx_description
1 polymer ?
#
loop_
_entity_poly.entity_id
_entity_poly.type
_entity_poly.pdbx_seq_one_letter_code
_entity_poly.pdbx_strand_id
1 'polypeptide(L)'
;MTTTTAPSLRVLSLGAGVQSSVLLLLAAEGHLPRLDYAIFADTGWEPRSVYTHLERIEREVAAPAGIPVLRVSSGNIRADALDPTKRFASMPLHILNSDGGEGMSRRQCTGQYKIRPIKEKVRELLGCPYPQRVPRGVFVEQWIGISVDEVHRAKDADVAYMKNRFPLLEQGLTREDCLRLLRARGFESTPKSSCLGCPYHGNAQWRALRDGSPEEWEDVVDFDRAIRAGNARATAEGTPLLGQAYLHRSRRPLDEAPIDRVTAHEWAGRQTDVFDAIADAELEAGDADGCSPWACRSGAPVAAERLTLAA
;
A
#
# COMPACT_ATOMS: atom_id res chain seq x y z
N MET A 1 -0.07 -17.23 -34.09
CA MET A 1 -1.38 -16.66 -33.72
C MET A 1 -1.67 -17.09 -32.29
N THR A 2 -1.34 -16.27 -31.30
CA THR A 2 -1.71 -16.48 -29.90
C THR A 2 -3.21 -16.24 -29.77
N THR A 3 -3.98 -17.30 -29.65
CA THR A 3 -5.39 -17.23 -29.24
C THR A 3 -5.42 -16.63 -27.84
N THR A 4 -5.68 -15.33 -27.73
CA THR A 4 -5.86 -14.66 -26.44
C THR A 4 -7.18 -15.17 -25.85
N THR A 5 -7.10 -16.19 -25.01
CA THR A 5 -8.25 -16.68 -24.23
C THR A 5 -8.75 -15.52 -23.37
N ALA A 6 -10.03 -15.18 -23.50
CA ALA A 6 -10.66 -14.15 -22.67
C ALA A 6 -10.54 -14.52 -21.17
N PRO A 7 -10.39 -13.54 -20.26
CA PRO A 7 -10.35 -13.82 -18.84
C PRO A 7 -11.68 -14.38 -18.37
N SER A 8 -11.64 -15.25 -17.35
CA SER A 8 -12.84 -15.76 -16.69
C SER A 8 -13.56 -14.66 -15.91
N LEU A 9 -12.79 -13.75 -15.29
CA LEU A 9 -13.27 -12.56 -14.59
C LEU A 9 -12.28 -11.40 -14.76
N ARG A 10 -12.77 -10.17 -14.69
CA ARG A 10 -11.99 -8.94 -14.52
C ARG A 10 -12.19 -8.41 -13.11
N VAL A 11 -11.10 -8.28 -12.37
CA VAL A 11 -11.14 -7.88 -10.97
C VAL A 11 -10.22 -6.70 -10.74
N LEU A 12 -10.73 -5.65 -10.10
CA LEU A 12 -9.94 -4.51 -9.67
C LEU A 12 -9.34 -4.77 -8.29
N SER A 13 -8.02 -4.55 -8.16
CA SER A 13 -7.36 -4.42 -6.85
C SER A 13 -7.61 -3.00 -6.34
N LEU A 14 -8.69 -2.83 -5.58
CA LEU A 14 -9.13 -1.53 -5.08
C LEU A 14 -8.35 -1.18 -3.82
N GLY A 15 -7.47 -0.17 -3.92
CA GLY A 15 -6.77 0.38 -2.75
C GLY A 15 -7.53 1.53 -2.08
N ALA A 16 -8.63 1.99 -2.67
CA ALA A 16 -9.36 3.21 -2.28
C ALA A 16 -8.48 4.48 -2.27
N GLY A 17 -7.42 4.49 -3.08
CA GLY A 17 -6.61 5.67 -3.35
C GLY A 17 -6.74 6.12 -4.80
N VAL A 18 -6.12 7.25 -5.12
CA VAL A 18 -6.20 7.98 -6.41
C VAL A 18 -6.38 7.09 -7.65
N GLN A 19 -5.35 6.32 -8.03
CA GLN A 19 -5.36 5.57 -9.28
C GLN A 19 -6.41 4.45 -9.31
N SER A 20 -6.57 3.72 -8.20
CA SER A 20 -7.57 2.65 -8.11
C SER A 20 -9.01 3.18 -8.16
N SER A 21 -9.25 4.37 -7.60
CA SER A 21 -10.54 5.05 -7.69
C SER A 21 -10.83 5.53 -9.12
N VAL A 22 -9.82 6.01 -9.85
CA VAL A 22 -9.97 6.36 -11.27
C VAL A 22 -10.30 5.13 -12.12
N LEU A 23 -9.63 3.99 -11.90
CA LEU A 23 -9.96 2.76 -12.62
C LEU A 23 -11.43 2.34 -12.40
N LEU A 24 -11.92 2.44 -11.17
CA LEU A 24 -13.31 2.13 -10.85
C LEU A 24 -14.28 3.09 -11.56
N LEU A 25 -14.00 4.40 -11.53
CA LEU A 25 -14.80 5.42 -12.22
C LEU A 25 -14.85 5.19 -13.73
N LEU A 26 -13.69 5.01 -14.37
CA LEU A 26 -13.61 4.80 -15.82
C LEU A 26 -14.31 3.50 -16.24
N ALA A 27 -14.26 2.44 -15.42
CA ALA A 27 -15.01 1.21 -15.68
C ALA A 27 -16.53 1.40 -15.50
N ALA A 28 -16.95 2.12 -14.45
CA ALA A 28 -18.35 2.42 -14.17
C ALA A 28 -18.99 3.29 -15.27
N GLU A 29 -18.22 4.21 -15.85
CA GLU A 29 -18.63 5.09 -16.95
C GLU A 29 -18.55 4.43 -18.33
N GLY A 30 -18.05 3.20 -18.41
CA GLY A 30 -17.90 2.47 -19.68
C GLY A 30 -16.73 2.93 -20.56
N HIS A 31 -15.82 3.75 -20.04
CA HIS A 31 -14.57 4.14 -20.72
C HIS A 31 -13.53 3.00 -20.71
N LEU A 32 -13.69 2.05 -19.79
CA LEU A 32 -12.93 0.81 -19.72
C LEU A 32 -13.90 -0.39 -19.72
N PRO A 33 -13.43 -1.61 -20.09
CA PRO A 33 -14.25 -2.82 -20.00
C PRO A 33 -14.86 -3.00 -18.60
N ARG A 34 -16.07 -3.56 -18.54
CA ARG A 34 -16.76 -3.78 -17.26
C ARG A 34 -15.94 -4.68 -16.34
N LEU A 35 -15.85 -4.28 -15.06
CA LEU A 35 -15.30 -5.08 -13.98
C LEU A 35 -16.38 -6.02 -13.43
N ASP A 36 -16.01 -7.27 -13.13
CA ASP A 36 -16.89 -8.21 -12.45
C ASP A 36 -16.89 -7.94 -10.94
N TYR A 37 -15.73 -7.57 -10.38
CA TYR A 37 -15.57 -7.25 -8.96
C TYR A 37 -14.49 -6.18 -8.73
N ALA A 38 -14.61 -5.44 -7.64
CA ALA A 38 -13.52 -4.69 -7.03
C ALA A 38 -13.21 -5.29 -5.65
N ILE A 39 -11.94 -5.61 -5.36
CA ILE A 39 -11.54 -6.21 -4.09
C ILE A 39 -10.73 -5.20 -3.29
N PHE A 40 -11.22 -4.84 -2.11
CA PHE A 40 -10.51 -4.04 -1.12
C PHE A 40 -9.91 -4.95 -0.04
N ALA A 41 -8.59 -4.91 0.11
CA ALA A 41 -7.88 -5.66 1.14
C ALA A 41 -7.70 -4.80 2.38
N ASP A 42 -8.59 -5.00 3.35
CA ASP A 42 -8.65 -4.27 4.60
C ASP A 42 -7.59 -4.78 5.58
N THR A 43 -6.65 -3.90 5.91
CA THR A 43 -5.58 -4.15 6.88
C THR A 43 -6.09 -4.08 8.33
N GLY A 44 -7.34 -3.64 8.53
CA GLY A 44 -7.93 -3.37 9.83
C GLY A 44 -7.40 -2.09 10.49
N TRP A 45 -6.53 -1.35 9.80
CA TRP A 45 -5.88 -0.14 10.34
C TRP A 45 -5.63 0.90 9.25
N GLU A 46 -6.61 1.08 8.35
CA GLU A 46 -6.61 2.19 7.40
C GLU A 46 -7.13 3.47 8.08
N PRO A 47 -6.74 4.67 7.60
CA PRO A 47 -7.28 5.92 8.13
C PRO A 47 -8.80 6.03 7.92
N ARG A 48 -9.49 6.73 8.83
CA ARG A 48 -10.93 7.02 8.73
C ARG A 48 -11.30 7.66 7.40
N SER A 49 -10.45 8.53 6.86
CA SER A 49 -10.64 9.15 5.54
C SER A 49 -10.68 8.14 4.39
N VAL A 50 -9.90 7.05 4.47
CA VAL A 50 -9.91 5.96 3.48
C VAL A 50 -11.21 5.17 3.57
N TYR A 51 -11.69 4.84 4.78
CA TYR A 51 -12.97 4.15 4.95
C TYR A 51 -14.15 5.01 4.48
N THR A 52 -14.20 6.29 4.84
CA THR A 52 -15.22 7.24 4.38
C THR A 52 -15.22 7.36 2.85
N HIS A 53 -14.05 7.46 2.23
CA HIS A 53 -13.93 7.50 0.76
C HIS A 53 -14.36 6.18 0.11
N LEU A 54 -13.98 5.03 0.69
CA LEU A 54 -14.39 3.72 0.20
C LEU A 54 -15.92 3.56 0.22
N GLU A 55 -16.57 3.93 1.32
CA GLU A 55 -18.04 3.90 1.43
C GLU A 55 -18.70 4.83 0.41
N ARG A 56 -18.12 6.02 0.20
CA ARG A 56 -18.62 6.99 -0.77
C ARG A 56 -18.52 6.45 -2.19
N ILE A 57 -17.34 5.98 -2.62
CA ILE A 57 -17.13 5.50 -3.99
C ILE A 57 -17.89 4.19 -4.25
N GLU A 58 -18.06 3.35 -3.22
CA GLU A 58 -18.91 2.16 -3.31
C GLU A 58 -20.37 2.56 -3.57
N ARG A 59 -20.92 3.51 -2.80
CA ARG A 59 -22.29 3.99 -2.93
C ARG A 59 -22.56 4.78 -4.21
N GLU A 60 -21.67 5.71 -4.57
CA GLU A 60 -21.90 6.68 -5.64
C GLU A 60 -21.45 6.18 -7.01
N VAL A 61 -20.54 5.19 -7.07
CA VAL A 61 -19.93 4.73 -8.33
C VAL A 61 -20.13 3.23 -8.54
N ALA A 62 -19.66 2.41 -7.60
CA ALA A 62 -19.62 0.95 -7.80
C ALA A 62 -21.02 0.33 -7.84
N ALA A 63 -21.87 0.66 -6.86
CA ALA A 63 -23.21 0.10 -6.76
C ALA A 63 -24.12 0.49 -7.95
N PRO A 64 -24.19 1.77 -8.39
CA PRO A 64 -24.95 2.14 -9.59
C PRO A 64 -24.47 1.44 -10.87
N ALA A 65 -23.15 1.19 -10.99
CA ALA A 65 -22.57 0.46 -12.11
C ALA A 65 -22.71 -1.07 -12.00
N GLY A 66 -23.27 -1.58 -10.90
CA GLY A 66 -23.38 -3.00 -10.62
C GLY A 66 -22.02 -3.70 -10.53
N ILE A 67 -21.03 -3.05 -9.93
CA ILE A 67 -19.69 -3.59 -9.64
C ILE A 67 -19.60 -3.86 -8.14
N PRO A 68 -19.73 -5.12 -7.69
CA PRO A 68 -19.64 -5.45 -6.27
C PRO A 68 -18.24 -5.16 -5.70
N VAL A 69 -18.20 -4.44 -4.58
CA VAL A 69 -16.97 -4.21 -3.80
C VAL A 69 -16.86 -5.28 -2.72
N LEU A 70 -15.87 -6.15 -2.83
CA LEU A 70 -15.60 -7.22 -1.87
C LEU A 70 -14.51 -6.77 -0.89
N ARG A 71 -14.83 -6.77 0.40
CA ARG A 71 -13.85 -6.50 1.47
C ARG A 71 -13.26 -7.82 1.94
N VAL A 72 -11.93 -7.92 1.96
CA VAL A 72 -11.19 -9.11 2.42
C VAL A 72 -10.17 -8.67 3.46
N SER A 73 -9.90 -9.52 4.45
CA SER A 73 -8.95 -9.18 5.52
C SER A 73 -8.18 -10.42 5.97
N SER A 74 -7.01 -10.19 6.57
CA SER A 74 -6.21 -11.22 7.26
C SER A 74 -5.99 -10.89 8.74
N GLY A 75 -6.81 -10.01 9.30
CA GLY A 75 -6.70 -9.54 10.69
C GLY A 75 -6.44 -8.04 10.77
N ASN A 76 -5.93 -7.61 11.91
CA ASN A 76 -5.60 -6.22 12.19
C ASN A 76 -4.07 -6.07 12.27
N ILE A 77 -3.49 -5.36 11.32
CA ILE A 77 -2.02 -5.23 11.19
C ILE A 77 -1.35 -4.60 12.42
N ARG A 78 -2.03 -3.69 13.12
CA ARG A 78 -1.53 -3.08 14.36
C ARG A 78 -1.51 -4.09 15.49
N ALA A 79 -2.65 -4.75 15.72
CA ALA A 79 -2.80 -5.72 16.80
C ALA A 79 -1.85 -6.91 16.62
N ASP A 80 -1.77 -7.43 15.39
CA ASP A 80 -0.89 -8.55 15.06
C ASP A 80 0.60 -8.19 15.16
N ALA A 81 0.99 -6.93 14.92
CA ALA A 81 2.37 -6.49 15.09
C ALA A 81 2.82 -6.44 16.56
N LEU A 82 1.88 -6.26 17.50
CA LEU A 82 2.12 -6.22 18.94
C LEU A 82 1.89 -7.56 19.64
N ASP A 83 1.32 -8.55 18.95
CA ASP A 83 1.00 -9.86 19.51
C ASP A 83 2.20 -10.84 19.38
N PRO A 84 2.79 -11.32 20.49
CA PRO A 84 3.92 -12.24 20.45
C PRO A 84 3.56 -13.64 19.91
N THR A 85 2.27 -13.98 19.84
CA THR A 85 1.81 -15.27 19.29
C THR A 85 1.66 -15.26 17.77
N LYS A 86 1.58 -14.07 17.16
CA LYS A 86 1.37 -13.92 15.72
C LYS A 86 2.69 -14.01 14.97
N ARG A 87 2.67 -14.74 13.85
CA ARG A 87 3.78 -14.73 12.91
C ARG A 87 3.83 -13.35 12.24
N PHE A 88 4.98 -12.71 12.36
CA PHE A 88 5.22 -11.35 11.90
C PHE A 88 4.97 -11.19 10.40
N ALA A 89 4.15 -10.20 10.03
CA ALA A 89 4.30 -9.48 8.77
C ALA A 89 4.89 -8.10 9.08
N SER A 90 6.21 -7.98 8.98
CA SER A 90 6.88 -6.70 9.22
C SER A 90 6.27 -5.58 8.39
N MET A 91 5.84 -4.54 9.08
CA MET A 91 5.96 -3.20 8.55
C MET A 91 7.45 -2.88 8.35
N PRO A 92 7.83 -2.12 7.31
CA PRO A 92 9.22 -1.70 7.11
C PRO A 92 9.59 -0.58 8.09
N LEU A 93 9.74 -0.90 9.36
CA LEU A 93 10.14 0.04 10.42
C LEU A 93 11.57 0.55 10.20
N HIS A 94 11.82 1.81 10.53
CA HIS A 94 13.16 2.42 10.52
C HIS A 94 13.93 2.00 11.76
N ILE A 95 15.15 1.53 11.59
CA ILE A 95 15.97 0.98 12.68
C ILE A 95 17.14 1.92 12.96
N LEU A 96 17.38 2.21 14.24
CA LEU A 96 18.63 2.77 14.76
C LEU A 96 19.36 1.67 15.51
N ASN A 97 20.48 1.22 14.97
CA ASN A 97 21.32 0.17 15.55
C ASN A 97 22.09 0.71 16.76
N SER A 98 22.57 -0.18 17.62
CA SER A 98 23.32 0.17 18.83
C SER A 98 24.66 0.87 18.57
N ASP A 99 25.25 0.66 17.39
CA ASP A 99 26.46 1.32 16.91
C ASP A 99 26.19 2.69 16.27
N GLY A 100 24.93 3.15 16.27
CA GLY A 100 24.47 4.36 15.60
C GLY A 100 24.16 4.17 14.12
N GLY A 101 24.34 2.96 13.58
CA GLY A 101 24.02 2.64 12.20
C GLY A 101 22.53 2.73 11.91
N GLU A 102 22.19 3.12 10.69
CA GLU A 102 20.82 3.27 10.24
C GLU A 102 20.38 2.10 9.36
N GLY A 103 19.15 1.61 9.57
CA GLY A 103 18.60 0.52 8.77
C GLY A 103 17.08 0.62 8.58
N MET A 104 16.53 -0.36 7.86
CA MET A 104 15.09 -0.53 7.69
C MET A 104 14.75 -2.03 7.68
N SER A 105 13.71 -2.41 8.41
CA SER A 105 13.22 -3.78 8.40
C SER A 105 12.53 -4.13 7.07
N ARG A 106 12.49 -5.41 6.72
CA ARG A 106 11.95 -5.86 5.43
C ARG A 106 10.43 -5.72 5.41
N ARG A 107 9.87 -5.12 4.36
CA ARG A 107 8.42 -5.07 4.15
C ARG A 107 7.85 -6.48 3.89
N GLN A 108 6.92 -6.92 4.75
CA GLN A 108 6.15 -8.16 4.56
C GLN A 108 4.63 -7.91 4.66
N CYS A 109 4.20 -6.76 5.17
CA CYS A 109 2.80 -6.38 5.33
C CYS A 109 1.97 -6.49 4.05
N THR A 110 2.50 -6.07 2.90
CA THR A 110 1.82 -6.14 1.60
C THR A 110 1.48 -7.58 1.21
N GLY A 111 2.40 -8.53 1.44
CA GLY A 111 2.16 -9.95 1.15
C GLY A 111 1.04 -10.53 2.01
N GLN A 112 1.08 -10.26 3.31
CA GLN A 112 0.16 -10.86 4.28
C GLN A 112 -1.23 -10.23 4.29
N TYR A 113 -1.32 -8.91 4.33
CA TYR A 113 -2.60 -8.21 4.51
C TYR A 113 -3.24 -7.78 3.20
N LYS A 114 -2.50 -7.84 2.08
CA LYS A 114 -3.04 -7.45 0.77
C LYS A 114 -3.04 -8.57 -0.25
N ILE A 115 -1.88 -9.08 -0.63
CA ILE A 115 -1.77 -10.07 -1.72
C ILE A 115 -2.47 -11.38 -1.33
N ARG A 116 -2.18 -11.91 -0.15
CA ARG A 116 -2.75 -13.19 0.31
C ARG A 116 -4.29 -13.20 0.33
N PRO A 117 -4.98 -12.28 1.04
CA PRO A 117 -6.44 -12.31 1.08
C PRO A 117 -7.09 -12.04 -0.29
N ILE A 118 -6.47 -11.23 -1.15
CA ILE A 118 -6.92 -11.06 -2.54
C ILE A 118 -6.81 -12.38 -3.32
N LYS A 119 -5.68 -13.08 -3.22
CA LYS A 119 -5.48 -14.37 -3.89
C LYS A 119 -6.46 -15.43 -3.40
N GLU A 120 -6.72 -15.49 -2.10
CA GLU A 120 -7.71 -16.40 -1.51
C GLU A 120 -9.11 -16.11 -2.09
N LYS A 121 -9.53 -14.84 -2.11
CA LYS A 121 -10.82 -14.45 -2.68
C LYS A 121 -10.93 -14.70 -4.18
N VAL A 122 -9.90 -14.39 -4.95
CA VAL A 122 -9.86 -14.68 -6.40
C VAL A 122 -10.06 -16.17 -6.67
N ARG A 123 -9.44 -17.03 -5.87
CA ARG A 123 -9.59 -18.49 -5.99
C ARG A 123 -11.00 -18.96 -5.66
N GLU A 124 -11.63 -18.40 -4.63
CA GLU A 124 -13.04 -18.66 -4.32
C GLU A 124 -13.95 -18.25 -5.47
N LEU A 125 -13.74 -17.07 -6.05
CA LEU A 125 -14.51 -16.57 -7.21
C LEU A 125 -14.34 -17.45 -8.45
N LEU A 126 -13.17 -18.06 -8.63
CA LEU A 126 -12.91 -19.06 -9.68
C LEU A 126 -13.46 -20.46 -9.34
N GLY A 127 -14.12 -20.65 -8.19
CA GLY A 127 -14.64 -21.95 -7.74
C GLY A 127 -13.54 -22.98 -7.42
N CYS A 128 -12.33 -22.52 -7.12
CA CYS A 128 -11.15 -23.35 -6.88
C CYS A 128 -10.42 -22.95 -5.58
N PRO A 129 -11.04 -23.05 -4.38
CA PRO A 129 -10.40 -22.68 -3.13
C PRO A 129 -9.11 -23.46 -2.88
N TYR A 130 -8.17 -22.92 -2.09
CA TYR A 130 -6.93 -23.65 -1.77
C TYR A 130 -7.23 -24.93 -0.96
N PRO A 131 -6.56 -26.09 -1.23
CA PRO A 131 -5.44 -26.30 -2.15
C PRO A 131 -5.82 -26.77 -3.57
N GLN A 132 -7.08 -26.70 -3.98
CA GLN A 132 -7.54 -27.20 -5.29
C GLN A 132 -6.78 -26.59 -6.46
N ARG A 133 -6.34 -27.39 -7.44
CA ARG A 133 -5.65 -26.84 -8.61
C ARG A 133 -6.62 -26.05 -9.49
N VAL A 134 -6.24 -24.83 -9.89
CA VAL A 134 -6.98 -24.07 -10.91
C VAL A 134 -6.73 -24.71 -12.28
N PRO A 135 -7.77 -25.01 -13.08
CA PRO A 135 -7.61 -25.58 -14.40
C PRO A 135 -6.74 -24.72 -15.33
N ARG A 136 -5.99 -25.36 -16.24
CA ARG A 136 -5.15 -24.64 -17.20
C ARG A 136 -6.03 -23.77 -18.10
N GLY A 137 -5.63 -22.50 -18.27
CA GLY A 137 -6.35 -21.53 -19.11
C GLY A 137 -7.47 -20.78 -18.38
N VAL A 138 -7.83 -21.16 -17.15
CA VAL A 138 -8.73 -20.38 -16.29
C VAL A 138 -7.91 -19.35 -15.52
N PHE A 139 -8.26 -18.07 -15.67
CA PHE A 139 -7.56 -16.98 -14.99
C PHE A 139 -8.44 -15.74 -14.82
N VAL A 140 -8.08 -14.92 -13.83
CA VAL A 140 -8.61 -13.56 -13.64
C VAL A 140 -7.67 -12.54 -14.27
N GLU A 141 -8.21 -11.57 -14.99
CA GLU A 141 -7.50 -10.34 -15.35
C GLU A 141 -7.56 -9.36 -14.17
N GLN A 142 -6.44 -9.21 -13.48
CA GLN A 142 -6.29 -8.41 -12.27
C GLN A 142 -5.87 -6.99 -12.65
N TRP A 143 -6.79 -6.03 -12.52
CA TRP A 143 -6.50 -4.63 -12.76
C TRP A 143 -5.81 -4.01 -11.56
N ILE A 144 -4.76 -3.24 -11.83
CA ILE A 144 -3.95 -2.57 -10.81
C ILE A 144 -3.76 -1.12 -11.25
N GLY A 145 -4.02 -0.18 -10.33
CA GLY A 145 -3.84 1.25 -10.56
C GLY A 145 -2.36 1.63 -10.51
N ILE A 146 -1.68 1.53 -11.64
CA ILE A 146 -0.31 2.05 -11.85
C ILE A 146 -0.38 3.00 -13.04
N SER A 147 0.10 4.24 -12.87
CA SER A 147 0.19 5.27 -13.91
C SER A 147 1.60 5.34 -14.52
N VAL A 148 1.78 6.10 -15.60
CA VAL A 148 3.04 6.09 -16.39
C VAL A 148 4.28 6.48 -15.58
N ASP A 149 4.13 7.40 -14.62
CA ASP A 149 5.14 7.83 -13.67
C ASP A 149 5.60 6.72 -12.70
N GLU A 150 4.84 5.63 -12.63
CA GLU A 150 5.05 4.49 -11.76
C GLU A 150 5.32 3.18 -12.53
N VAL A 151 5.62 3.26 -13.83
CA VAL A 151 5.76 2.09 -14.73
C VAL A 151 6.73 1.02 -14.21
N HIS A 152 7.79 1.43 -13.51
CA HIS A 152 8.78 0.53 -12.90
C HIS A 152 8.19 -0.43 -11.85
N ARG A 153 6.97 -0.16 -11.37
CA ARG A 153 6.23 -1.00 -10.41
C ARG A 153 5.33 -2.03 -11.09
N ALA A 154 5.11 -1.92 -12.40
CA ALA A 154 4.29 -2.87 -13.15
C ALA A 154 5.01 -4.22 -13.28
N LYS A 155 4.43 -5.25 -12.68
CA LYS A 155 4.98 -6.61 -12.65
C LYS A 155 3.91 -7.62 -13.02
N ASP A 156 4.33 -8.68 -13.69
CA ASP A 156 3.48 -9.83 -13.94
C ASP A 156 3.03 -10.49 -12.63
N ALA A 157 1.91 -11.19 -12.70
CA ALA A 157 1.44 -11.99 -11.59
C ALA A 157 2.40 -13.16 -11.34
N ASP A 158 2.62 -13.49 -10.07
CA ASP A 158 3.46 -14.61 -9.63
C ASP A 158 2.72 -15.97 -9.65
N VAL A 159 1.46 -15.99 -10.12
CA VAL A 159 0.61 -17.17 -10.18
C VAL A 159 -0.12 -17.26 -11.52
N ALA A 160 -0.24 -18.48 -12.07
CA ALA A 160 -0.80 -18.68 -13.42
C ALA A 160 -2.31 -18.38 -13.56
N TYR A 161 -3.06 -18.37 -12.46
CA TYR A 161 -4.51 -18.10 -12.46
C TYR A 161 -4.84 -16.61 -12.33
N MET A 162 -3.84 -15.73 -12.35
CA MET A 162 -3.99 -14.29 -12.40
C MET A 162 -3.14 -13.74 -13.52
N LYS A 163 -3.64 -12.71 -14.21
CA LYS A 163 -2.86 -11.92 -15.16
C LYS A 163 -3.03 -10.45 -14.82
N ASN A 164 -1.95 -9.81 -14.44
CA ASN A 164 -1.96 -8.40 -14.10
C ASN A 164 -2.18 -7.56 -15.36
N ARG A 165 -2.99 -6.51 -15.23
CA ARG A 165 -3.28 -5.53 -16.29
C ARG A 165 -3.23 -4.12 -15.70
N PHE A 166 -2.77 -3.16 -16.51
CA PHE A 166 -2.48 -1.80 -16.05
C PHE A 166 -3.16 -0.77 -16.96
N PRO A 167 -4.49 -0.60 -16.88
CA PRO A 167 -5.21 0.23 -17.85
C PRO A 167 -4.77 1.70 -17.89
N LEU A 168 -4.33 2.27 -16.76
CA LEU A 168 -3.83 3.65 -16.73
C LEU A 168 -2.51 3.79 -17.50
N LEU A 169 -1.61 2.80 -17.41
CA LEU A 169 -0.41 2.72 -18.26
C LEU A 169 -0.79 2.60 -19.73
N GLU A 170 -1.73 1.71 -20.05
CA GLU A 170 -2.20 1.48 -21.42
C GLU A 170 -2.83 2.74 -22.05
N GLN A 171 -3.44 3.59 -21.23
CA GLN A 171 -4.01 4.88 -21.65
C GLN A 171 -3.03 6.06 -21.57
N GLY A 172 -1.80 5.85 -21.12
CA GLY A 172 -0.80 6.92 -20.99
C GLY A 172 -1.10 7.94 -19.88
N LEU A 173 -1.92 7.58 -18.89
CA LEU A 173 -2.33 8.50 -17.82
C LEU A 173 -1.25 8.61 -16.74
N THR A 174 -0.99 9.84 -16.31
CA THR A 174 -0.14 10.14 -15.14
C THR A 174 -0.96 10.11 -13.84
N ARG A 175 -0.29 10.12 -12.69
CA ARG A 175 -0.97 10.31 -11.40
C ARG A 175 -1.67 11.68 -11.31
N GLU A 176 -1.13 12.73 -11.93
CA GLU A 176 -1.76 14.06 -11.97
C GLU A 176 -3.04 14.04 -12.82
N ASP A 177 -3.03 13.34 -13.95
CA ASP A 177 -4.25 13.11 -14.73
C ASP A 177 -5.32 12.40 -13.90
N CYS A 178 -4.91 11.43 -13.07
CA CYS A 178 -5.83 10.74 -12.18
C CYS A 178 -6.46 11.71 -11.16
N LEU A 179 -5.68 12.62 -10.57
CA LEU A 179 -6.21 13.65 -9.67
C LEU A 179 -7.18 14.59 -10.39
N ARG A 180 -6.85 15.03 -11.60
CA ARG A 180 -7.73 15.88 -12.43
C ARG A 180 -9.04 15.17 -12.76
N LEU A 181 -8.99 13.88 -13.10
CA LEU A 181 -10.16 13.06 -13.39
C LEU A 181 -11.07 12.90 -12.16
N LEU A 182 -10.50 12.70 -10.98
CA LEU A 182 -11.23 12.63 -9.72
C LEU A 182 -11.90 13.96 -9.38
N ARG A 183 -11.15 15.07 -9.47
CA ARG A 183 -11.69 16.42 -9.24
C ARG A 183 -12.86 16.72 -10.18
N ALA A 184 -12.74 16.40 -11.46
CA ALA A 184 -13.82 16.60 -12.43
C ALA A 184 -15.10 15.80 -12.12
N ARG A 185 -15.02 14.80 -11.23
CA ARG A 185 -16.13 13.94 -10.80
C ARG A 185 -16.53 14.17 -9.33
N GLY A 186 -16.00 15.22 -8.69
CA GLY A 186 -16.30 15.57 -7.30
C GLY A 186 -15.62 14.67 -6.25
N PHE A 187 -14.53 14.00 -6.62
CA PHE A 187 -13.72 13.15 -5.75
C PHE A 187 -12.34 13.76 -5.44
N GLU A 188 -12.22 15.10 -5.41
CA GLU A 188 -10.95 15.77 -5.12
C GLU A 188 -10.36 15.44 -3.75
N SER A 189 -11.20 15.02 -2.80
CA SER A 189 -10.81 14.62 -1.44
C SER A 189 -10.32 13.16 -1.33
N THR A 190 -10.12 12.47 -2.46
CA THR A 190 -9.62 11.10 -2.48
C THR A 190 -8.27 11.00 -1.75
N PRO A 191 -8.16 10.20 -0.67
CA PRO A 191 -6.93 10.09 0.08
C PRO A 191 -5.86 9.29 -0.67
N LYS A 192 -4.60 9.44 -0.24
CA LYS A 192 -3.54 8.48 -0.59
C LYS A 192 -3.79 7.20 0.20
N SER A 193 -3.75 6.05 -0.46
CA SER A 193 -4.02 4.76 0.18
C SER A 193 -2.78 4.24 0.92
N SER A 194 -2.79 4.35 2.24
CA SER A 194 -1.78 3.77 3.14
C SER A 194 -2.36 3.63 4.55
N CYS A 195 -2.02 2.56 5.26
CA CYS A 195 -2.44 2.35 6.64
C CYS A 195 -1.95 3.47 7.57
N LEU A 196 -2.62 3.64 8.71
CA LEU A 196 -2.38 4.70 9.69
C LEU A 196 -0.91 4.78 10.12
N GLY A 197 -0.32 3.66 10.57
CA GLY A 197 1.09 3.60 10.98
C GLY A 197 2.06 3.21 9.87
N CYS A 198 1.82 3.54 8.60
CA CYS A 198 2.75 3.18 7.53
C CYS A 198 4.08 3.96 7.65
N PRO A 199 5.26 3.30 7.80
CA PRO A 199 6.55 4.00 7.92
C PRO A 199 7.01 4.78 6.68
N TYR A 200 6.23 4.74 5.60
CA TYR A 200 6.47 5.49 4.36
C TYR A 200 5.65 6.79 4.26
N HIS A 201 4.89 7.15 5.29
CA HIS A 201 4.30 8.49 5.35
C HIS A 201 5.40 9.55 5.39
N GLY A 202 5.22 10.60 4.59
CA GLY A 202 6.03 11.81 4.67
C GLY A 202 5.56 12.75 5.77
N ASN A 203 6.33 13.81 6.02
CA ASN A 203 6.00 14.79 7.05
C ASN A 203 4.61 15.43 6.84
N ALA A 204 4.22 15.71 5.59
CA ALA A 204 2.90 16.27 5.28
C ALA A 204 1.75 15.33 5.68
N GLN A 205 1.94 14.01 5.50
CA GLN A 205 0.95 13.01 5.91
C GLN A 205 0.85 12.93 7.44
N TRP A 206 1.99 12.98 8.15
CA TRP A 206 2.01 13.00 9.60
C TRP A 206 1.35 14.26 10.18
N ARG A 207 1.64 15.44 9.62
CA ARG A 207 0.97 16.70 10.00
C ARG A 207 -0.54 16.62 9.76
N ALA A 208 -0.96 16.15 8.58
CA ALA A 208 -2.38 16.00 8.26
C ALA A 208 -3.10 15.05 9.22
N LEU A 209 -2.44 13.96 9.64
CA LEU A 209 -2.97 13.04 10.64
C LEU A 209 -3.07 13.70 12.02
N ARG A 210 -1.99 14.31 12.51
CA ARG A 210 -1.93 15.03 13.79
C ARG A 210 -2.99 16.12 13.90
N ASP A 211 -3.09 16.95 12.87
CA ASP A 211 -3.91 18.15 12.90
C ASP A 211 -5.38 17.85 12.56
N GLY A 212 -5.64 16.80 11.78
CA GLY A 212 -6.99 16.42 11.33
C GLY A 212 -7.69 15.36 12.19
N SER A 213 -6.93 14.50 12.87
CA SER A 213 -7.46 13.36 13.63
C SER A 213 -6.66 13.10 14.91
N PRO A 214 -6.88 13.86 16.01
CA PRO A 214 -6.12 13.68 17.26
C PRO A 214 -6.16 12.26 17.83
N GLU A 215 -7.31 11.57 17.74
CA GLU A 215 -7.46 10.17 18.18
C GLU A 215 -6.60 9.20 17.35
N GLU A 216 -6.58 9.35 16.03
CA GLU A 216 -5.78 8.49 15.15
C GLU A 216 -4.28 8.81 15.29
N TRP A 217 -3.95 10.06 15.60
CA TRP A 217 -2.57 10.46 15.93
C TRP A 217 -2.08 9.82 17.22
N GLU A 218 -2.87 9.88 18.29
CA GLU A 218 -2.56 9.23 19.57
C GLU A 218 -2.35 7.71 19.37
N ASP A 219 -3.24 7.06 18.62
CA ASP A 219 -3.13 5.63 18.34
C ASP A 219 -1.82 5.24 17.62
N VAL A 220 -1.37 6.05 16.66
CA VAL A 220 -0.13 5.80 15.93
C VAL A 220 1.11 6.13 16.78
N VAL A 221 1.07 7.17 17.62
CA VAL A 221 2.14 7.48 18.58
C VAL A 221 2.31 6.35 19.60
N ASP A 222 1.21 5.81 20.11
CA ASP A 222 1.24 4.66 21.01
C ASP A 222 1.81 3.41 20.34
N PHE A 223 1.46 3.18 19.07
CA PHE A 223 2.07 2.11 18.29
C PHE A 223 3.59 2.32 18.10
N ASP A 224 4.04 3.52 17.73
CA ASP A 224 5.47 3.86 17.59
C ASP A 224 6.25 3.58 18.89
N ARG A 225 5.66 3.91 20.03
CA ARG A 225 6.26 3.61 21.34
C ARG A 225 6.34 2.11 21.61
N ALA A 226 5.29 1.36 21.27
CA ALA A 226 5.21 -0.07 21.54
C ALA A 226 6.16 -0.92 20.66
N ILE A 227 6.43 -0.50 19.42
CA ILE A 227 7.31 -1.22 18.50
C ILE A 227 8.80 -1.04 18.79
N ARG A 228 9.18 -0.26 19.81
CA ARG A 228 10.56 0.16 20.08
C ARG A 228 11.57 -1.00 20.08
N ALA A 229 11.19 -2.12 20.70
CA ALA A 229 11.99 -3.34 20.80
C ALA A 229 11.94 -4.24 19.55
N GLY A 230 11.32 -3.77 18.47
CA GLY A 230 11.12 -4.52 17.23
C GLY A 230 9.96 -5.50 17.32
N ASN A 231 10.12 -6.67 16.69
CA ASN A 231 9.04 -7.65 16.59
C ASN A 231 8.75 -8.33 17.93
N ALA A 232 7.50 -8.23 18.41
CA ALA A 232 7.07 -8.79 19.69
C ALA A 232 7.35 -10.29 19.83
N ARG A 233 7.10 -11.06 18.76
CA ARG A 233 7.37 -12.51 18.73
C ARG A 233 8.86 -12.83 18.80
N ALA A 234 9.69 -12.19 17.98
CA ALA A 234 11.13 -12.40 17.98
C ALA A 234 11.74 -12.07 19.35
N THR A 235 11.28 -11.00 19.99
CA THR A 235 11.65 -10.66 21.37
C THR A 235 11.21 -11.75 22.35
N ALA A 236 9.99 -12.26 22.25
CA ALA A 236 9.50 -13.35 23.10
C ALA A 236 10.23 -14.69 22.87
N GLU A 237 10.69 -14.96 21.65
CA GLU A 237 11.51 -16.12 21.27
C GLU A 237 13.01 -15.94 21.57
N GLY A 238 13.40 -14.86 22.26
CA GLY A 238 14.77 -14.61 22.71
C GLY A 238 15.71 -14.06 21.63
N THR A 239 15.18 -13.57 20.51
CA THR A 239 15.92 -12.94 19.42
C THR A 239 15.48 -11.47 19.26
N PRO A 240 15.74 -10.60 20.25
CA PRO A 240 15.31 -9.20 20.20
C PRO A 240 16.04 -8.43 19.10
N LEU A 241 15.44 -7.31 18.68
CA LEU A 241 16.10 -6.37 17.77
C LEU A 241 17.39 -5.81 18.42
N LEU A 242 18.49 -5.82 17.66
CA LEU A 242 19.72 -5.12 18.03
C LEU A 242 19.61 -3.64 17.62
N GLY A 243 18.92 -2.85 18.44
CA GLY A 243 18.63 -1.45 18.15
C GLY A 243 17.21 -1.05 18.55
N GLN A 244 16.70 0.02 17.94
CA GLN A 244 15.39 0.60 18.21
C GLN A 244 14.62 0.83 16.91
N ALA A 245 13.33 0.46 16.88
CA ALA A 245 12.48 0.58 15.70
C ALA A 245 11.49 1.75 15.79
N TYR A 246 11.44 2.59 14.76
CA TYR A 246 10.63 3.80 14.65
C TYR A 246 9.74 3.76 13.41
N LEU A 247 8.59 4.44 13.47
CA LEU A 247 7.77 4.76 12.30
C LEU A 247 8.36 5.87 11.45
N HIS A 248 8.99 6.87 12.10
CA HIS A 248 9.58 8.00 11.40
C HIS A 248 11.05 7.74 11.05
N ARG A 249 11.46 8.06 9.83
CA ARG A 249 12.84 7.85 9.34
C ARG A 249 13.92 8.61 10.10
N SER A 250 13.57 9.69 10.81
CA SER A 250 14.55 10.40 11.64
C SER A 250 14.98 9.57 12.85
N ARG A 251 14.36 8.39 13.06
CA ARG A 251 14.62 7.49 14.17
C ARG A 251 14.45 8.21 15.51
N ARG A 252 13.39 9.00 15.60
CA ARG A 252 12.91 9.67 16.81
C ARG A 252 11.48 9.23 17.08
N PRO A 253 11.06 9.21 18.36
CA PRO A 253 9.65 9.02 18.71
C PRO A 253 8.76 9.89 17.82
N LEU A 254 7.64 9.35 17.35
CA LEU A 254 6.84 10.05 16.33
C LEU A 254 6.33 11.43 16.82
N ASP A 255 6.06 11.57 18.12
CA ASP A 255 5.67 12.81 18.81
C ASP A 255 6.84 13.80 18.98
N GLU A 256 8.09 13.37 18.82
CA GLU A 256 9.30 14.20 18.85
C GLU A 256 9.95 14.37 17.47
N ALA A 257 9.42 13.68 16.46
CA ALA A 257 9.94 13.70 15.11
C ALA A 257 9.77 15.12 14.50
N PRO A 258 10.71 15.57 13.65
CA PRO A 258 10.67 16.90 13.05
C PRO A 258 9.64 16.97 11.90
N ILE A 259 8.38 16.64 12.17
CA ILE A 259 7.31 16.62 11.18
C ILE A 259 6.86 18.02 10.78
N ASP A 260 7.14 19.05 11.58
CA ASP A 260 6.87 20.46 11.24
C ASP A 260 7.98 21.09 10.40
N ARG A 261 9.09 20.37 10.19
CA ARG A 261 10.13 20.84 9.27
C ARG A 261 9.58 20.77 7.86
N VAL A 262 9.17 21.93 7.35
CA VAL A 262 8.82 22.21 5.96
C VAL A 262 10.13 22.24 5.14
N THR A 263 10.35 21.28 4.24
CA THR A 263 11.52 21.34 3.34
C THR A 263 11.40 22.47 2.32
N ALA A 264 12.53 22.78 1.64
CA ALA A 264 12.55 23.73 0.54
C ALA A 264 11.58 23.36 -0.59
N HIS A 265 11.31 22.06 -0.77
CA HIS A 265 10.37 21.55 -1.78
C HIS A 265 8.90 21.92 -1.47
N GLU A 266 8.46 21.91 -0.20
CA GLU A 266 7.13 22.40 0.15
C GLU A 266 7.01 23.92 -0.05
N TRP A 267 8.09 24.66 0.20
CA TRP A 267 8.15 26.09 -0.12
C TRP A 267 8.05 26.36 -1.64
N ALA A 268 8.77 25.58 -2.46
CA ALA A 268 8.68 25.63 -3.92
C ALA A 268 7.30 25.17 -4.45
N GLY A 269 6.64 24.20 -3.80
CA GLY A 269 5.25 23.85 -4.13
C GLY A 269 4.24 24.98 -3.90
N ARG A 270 4.60 25.99 -3.09
CA ARG A 270 3.80 27.21 -2.84
C ARG A 270 4.20 28.38 -3.74
N GLN A 271 5.30 28.29 -4.50
CA GLN A 271 5.76 29.29 -5.47
C GLN A 271 6.23 28.61 -6.76
N THR A 272 5.51 28.83 -7.87
CA THR A 272 5.80 28.30 -9.21
C THR A 272 7.20 28.64 -9.72
N ASP A 273 8.21 27.90 -9.30
CA ASP A 273 9.43 27.71 -10.10
C ASP A 273 10.11 26.38 -9.80
N VAL A 274 10.53 25.74 -10.89
CA VAL A 274 10.96 24.33 -10.95
C VAL A 274 12.47 24.32 -10.93
N PHE A 275 13.11 23.94 -9.82
CA PHE A 275 14.34 23.12 -9.79
C PHE A 275 14.69 22.67 -8.35
N ASP A 276 15.16 21.41 -8.27
CA ASP A 276 15.77 20.65 -7.17
C ASP A 276 14.95 19.86 -6.12
N ALA A 277 15.55 18.70 -5.80
CA ALA A 277 15.51 17.85 -4.59
C ALA A 277 14.57 16.60 -4.56
N ILE A 278 15.13 15.43 -4.90
CA ILE A 278 14.51 14.09 -4.69
C ILE A 278 14.44 13.73 -3.20
N ALA A 279 15.49 13.99 -2.43
CA ALA A 279 15.51 13.69 -0.99
C ALA A 279 14.49 14.53 -0.21
N ASP A 280 14.33 15.81 -0.55
CA ASP A 280 13.32 16.69 0.05
C ASP A 280 11.89 16.30 -0.34
N ALA A 281 11.69 15.81 -1.57
CA ALA A 281 10.40 15.29 -2.02
C ALA A 281 10.00 14.01 -1.26
N GLU A 282 10.91 13.03 -1.13
CA GLU A 282 10.68 11.86 -0.26
C GLU A 282 10.49 12.29 1.19
N LEU A 283 11.10 13.42 1.60
CA LEU A 283 10.87 13.99 2.93
C LEU A 283 9.46 14.52 3.19
N GLU A 284 8.84 15.16 2.23
CA GLU A 284 7.52 15.73 2.46
C GLU A 284 6.38 14.80 2.06
N ALA A 285 6.49 14.19 0.88
CA ALA A 285 5.42 13.37 0.29
C ALA A 285 5.47 11.91 0.76
N GLY A 286 6.54 11.52 1.43
CA GLY A 286 6.84 10.14 1.75
C GLY A 286 7.21 9.36 0.50
N ASP A 287 7.04 8.05 0.53
CA ASP A 287 7.12 7.24 -0.69
C ASP A 287 6.03 7.71 -1.65
N ALA A 288 6.40 8.20 -2.85
CA ALA A 288 5.44 8.64 -3.86
C ALA A 288 4.44 7.53 -4.20
N ASP A 289 4.90 6.28 -4.04
CA ASP A 289 4.17 5.07 -4.34
C ASP A 289 3.10 4.80 -3.24
N GLY A 290 1.82 4.88 -3.60
CA GLY A 290 0.73 4.43 -2.73
C GLY A 290 0.85 2.94 -2.35
N CYS A 291 0.13 2.51 -1.32
CA CYS A 291 0.16 1.12 -0.85
C CYS A 291 -0.68 0.19 -1.76
N SER A 292 -0.16 -0.12 -2.95
CA SER A 292 -0.73 -1.11 -3.86
C SER A 292 -0.21 -2.53 -3.54
N PRO A 293 -1.08 -3.57 -3.52
CA PRO A 293 -0.67 -4.94 -3.24
C PRO A 293 0.41 -5.46 -4.19
N TRP A 294 0.41 -4.99 -5.44
CA TRP A 294 1.22 -5.56 -6.52
C TRP A 294 2.43 -4.73 -6.91
N ALA A 295 2.51 -3.52 -6.37
CA ALA A 295 3.42 -2.49 -6.86
C ALA A 295 4.27 -1.87 -5.74
N CYS A 296 4.00 -2.13 -4.46
CA CYS A 296 4.76 -1.55 -3.36
C CYS A 296 6.20 -2.12 -3.29
N ARG A 297 7.21 -1.25 -3.14
CA ARG A 297 8.63 -1.64 -3.10
C ARG A 297 8.89 -2.58 -1.92
N SER A 298 9.30 -3.81 -2.22
CA SER A 298 10.00 -4.65 -1.24
C SER A 298 11.43 -4.14 -1.19
N GLY A 299 11.93 -3.73 -0.03
CA GLY A 299 13.33 -3.28 0.11
C GLY A 299 14.32 -4.29 -0.50
N ALA A 300 15.46 -3.80 -0.99
CA ALA A 300 16.48 -4.66 -1.59
C ALA A 300 16.88 -5.80 -0.63
N PRO A 301 17.07 -7.03 -1.11
CA PRO A 301 17.58 -8.11 -0.28
C PRO A 301 18.98 -7.73 0.21
N VAL A 302 19.18 -7.64 1.53
CA VAL A 302 20.52 -7.58 2.12
C VAL A 302 21.24 -8.86 1.71
N ALA A 303 22.30 -8.72 0.91
CA ALA A 303 23.16 -9.83 0.56
C ALA A 303 23.75 -10.40 1.86
N ALA A 304 23.42 -11.65 2.17
CA ALA A 304 24.09 -12.34 3.25
C ALA A 304 25.55 -12.57 2.80
N GLU A 305 26.49 -11.82 3.37
CA GLU A 305 27.90 -12.18 3.31
C GLU A 305 28.03 -13.59 3.88
N ARG A 306 28.43 -14.52 3.01
CA ARG A 306 28.80 -15.86 3.42
C ARG A 306 30.03 -15.73 4.30
N LEU A 307 29.87 -15.92 5.62
CA LEU A 307 30.99 -16.29 6.47
C LEU A 307 31.58 -17.58 5.89
N THR A 308 32.71 -17.44 5.22
CA THR A 308 33.63 -18.55 4.93
C THR A 308 34.19 -19.03 6.26
N LEU A 309 33.65 -20.13 6.78
CA LEU A 309 34.35 -20.96 7.75
C LEU A 309 35.50 -21.64 6.99
N ALA A 310 36.71 -21.12 7.20
CA ALA A 310 37.93 -21.86 6.89
C ALA A 310 38.21 -22.83 8.05
N ALA A 311 38.58 -24.05 7.66
CA ALA A 311 38.88 -25.21 8.50
C ALA A 311 40.06 -25.00 9.44
#